data_AF-A0A2D9SDJ1-F1
#
_entry.id   AF-A0A2D9SDJ1-F1
#
_cell.length_a   1.000
_cell.length_b   1.000
_cell.length_c   1.000
_cell.angle_alpha   90.00
_cell.angle_beta   90.00
_cell.angle_gamma   90.00
#
_symmetry.space_group_name_H-M   'P 1'
#
loop_
_entity.id
_entity.type
_entity.pdbx_description
1 polymer ?
#
loop_
_entity_poly.entity_id
_entity_poly.type
_entity_poly.pdbx_seq_one_letter_code
_entity_poly.pdbx_strand_id
1 'polypeptide(L)'
;MKFYVIIFLLITQFANLSFSEVSKSLEGYWFQCEYSGKNTPPDDDCKMLDNDGFKFEKNNLIHTKNIESLEENCKKNKIGQCFKFDTKSIVVKFGRKDKINIEKNNLILSFLGCNQKYKLIYNENYLEAVPDVKKCFWAGKKHFFLRKYKGKIIKK
;
A
#
# COMPACT_ATOMS: atom_id res chain seq x y z
N MET A 1 0.24 43.06 -31.01
CA MET A 1 0.84 42.52 -29.77
C MET A 1 -0.26 42.20 -28.75
N LYS A 2 -1.06 41.13 -28.93
CA LYS A 2 -2.16 40.79 -27.98
C LYS A 2 -2.77 39.38 -28.13
N PHE A 3 -2.15 38.46 -28.88
CA PHE A 3 -2.69 37.09 -29.08
C PHE A 3 -1.84 35.97 -28.45
N TYR A 4 -0.62 36.25 -27.99
CA TYR A 4 0.27 35.23 -27.43
C TYR A 4 0.01 34.89 -25.94
N VAL A 5 -0.78 35.70 -25.22
CA VAL A 5 -0.97 35.53 -23.77
C VAL A 5 -2.01 34.45 -23.43
N ILE A 6 -2.92 34.12 -24.35
CA ILE A 6 -4.01 33.15 -24.08
C ILE A 6 -3.54 31.69 -24.23
N ILE A 7 -2.54 31.44 -25.09
CA ILE A 7 -2.07 30.06 -25.36
C ILE A 7 -1.22 29.51 -24.21
N PHE A 8 -0.57 30.36 -23.42
CA PHE A 8 0.27 29.91 -22.29
C PHE A 8 -0.54 29.48 -21.05
N LEU A 9 -1.83 29.83 -20.98
CA LEU A 9 -2.70 29.56 -19.82
C LEU A 9 -3.46 28.21 -19.91
N LEU A 10 -3.53 27.62 -21.10
CA LEU A 10 -4.19 26.32 -21.33
C LEU A 10 -3.27 25.10 -21.12
N ILE A 11 -1.94 25.30 -21.14
CA ILE A 11 -0.97 24.19 -21.06
C ILE A 11 -0.71 23.76 -19.59
N THR A 12 -1.01 24.60 -18.60
CA THR A 12 -0.71 24.32 -17.19
C THR A 12 -1.73 23.42 -16.47
N GLN A 13 -2.87 23.10 -17.09
CA GLN A 13 -3.93 22.31 -16.43
C GLN A 13 -3.73 20.78 -16.51
N PHE A 14 -2.88 20.28 -17.41
CA PHE A 14 -2.75 18.84 -17.63
C PHE A 14 -1.84 18.09 -16.63
N ALA A 15 -1.05 18.79 -15.81
CA ALA A 15 -0.09 18.13 -14.91
C ALA A 15 -0.73 17.54 -13.64
N ASN A 16 -1.93 18.01 -13.23
CA ASN A 16 -2.52 17.64 -11.94
C ASN A 16 -3.46 16.44 -11.98
N LEU A 17 -3.93 16.01 -13.16
CA LEU A 17 -4.89 14.88 -13.25
C LEU A 17 -4.26 13.55 -12.82
N SER A 18 -3.00 13.31 -13.19
CA SER A 18 -2.34 12.01 -12.95
C SER A 18 -2.09 11.69 -11.47
N PHE A 19 -1.91 12.70 -10.62
CA PHE A 19 -1.67 12.53 -9.18
C PHE A 19 -2.92 12.05 -8.45
N SER A 20 -4.07 12.66 -8.76
CA SER A 20 -5.32 12.38 -8.07
C SER A 20 -5.82 10.95 -8.32
N GLU A 21 -5.63 10.41 -9.53
CA GLU A 21 -6.15 9.08 -9.88
C GLU A 21 -5.39 7.96 -9.17
N VAL A 22 -4.04 8.02 -9.14
CA VAL A 22 -3.22 7.01 -8.46
C VAL A 22 -3.45 7.06 -6.95
N SER A 23 -3.48 8.25 -6.35
CA SER A 23 -3.79 8.40 -4.93
C SER A 23 -5.15 7.80 -4.57
N LYS A 24 -6.19 8.11 -5.36
CA LYS A 24 -7.54 7.56 -5.19
C LYS A 24 -7.58 6.04 -5.34
N SER A 25 -6.80 5.47 -6.26
CA SER A 25 -6.71 4.01 -6.45
C SER A 25 -6.19 3.28 -5.21
N LEU A 26 -5.27 3.90 -4.47
CA LEU A 26 -4.62 3.33 -3.29
C LEU A 26 -5.48 3.43 -2.03
N GLU A 27 -6.46 4.32 -1.97
CA GLU A 27 -7.31 4.48 -0.78
C GLU A 27 -7.95 3.15 -0.36
N GLY A 28 -7.95 2.88 0.95
CA GLY A 28 -8.53 1.68 1.54
C GLY A 28 -7.53 0.81 2.30
N TYR A 29 -7.90 -0.45 2.50
CA TYR A 29 -7.16 -1.41 3.32
C TYR A 29 -6.37 -2.36 2.43
N TRP A 30 -5.09 -2.53 2.74
CA TRP A 30 -4.17 -3.38 1.99
C TRP A 30 -3.41 -4.26 2.96
N PHE A 31 -3.36 -5.55 2.71
CA PHE A 31 -2.63 -6.49 3.56
C PHE A 31 -1.51 -7.14 2.77
N GLN A 32 -0.44 -7.51 3.47
CA GLN A 32 0.68 -8.19 2.85
C GLN A 32 0.27 -9.58 2.36
N CYS A 33 0.86 -10.04 1.27
CA CYS A 33 0.67 -11.42 0.80
C CYS A 33 1.45 -12.38 1.70
N GLU A 34 0.75 -13.35 2.33
CA GLU A 34 1.30 -14.25 3.36
C GLU A 34 2.53 -15.01 2.88
N TYR A 35 2.44 -15.59 1.68
CA TYR A 35 3.51 -16.44 1.16
C TYR A 35 4.59 -15.67 0.40
N SER A 36 4.54 -14.34 0.38
CA SER A 36 5.66 -13.55 -0.17
C SER A 36 6.93 -13.69 0.69
N GLY A 37 8.08 -13.55 0.02
CA GLY A 37 9.37 -13.45 0.70
C GLY A 37 9.81 -12.00 0.82
N LYS A 38 11.04 -11.78 1.30
CA LYS A 38 11.57 -10.42 1.45
C LYS A 38 11.60 -9.66 0.12
N ASN A 39 12.00 -10.35 -0.96
CA ASN A 39 12.15 -9.83 -2.31
C ASN A 39 11.55 -10.76 -3.37
N THR A 40 10.72 -11.73 -2.96
CA THR A 40 10.13 -12.73 -3.86
C THR A 40 8.60 -12.62 -3.80
N PRO A 41 7.92 -12.63 -4.95
CA PRO A 41 6.47 -12.57 -5.00
C PRO A 41 5.81 -13.75 -4.27
N PRO A 42 4.53 -13.64 -3.90
CA PRO A 42 3.79 -14.77 -3.35
C PRO A 42 3.62 -15.89 -4.38
N ASP A 43 3.66 -17.14 -3.92
CA ASP A 43 3.47 -18.34 -4.76
C ASP A 43 1.99 -18.65 -5.04
N ASP A 44 1.08 -18.10 -4.23
CA ASP A 44 -0.36 -18.32 -4.29
C ASP A 44 -1.14 -17.21 -5.00
N ASP A 45 -0.44 -16.31 -5.69
CA ASP A 45 -1.02 -15.11 -6.32
C ASP A 45 -1.80 -14.22 -5.32
N CYS A 46 -1.26 -14.14 -4.10
CA CYS A 46 -1.77 -13.33 -3.01
C CYS A 46 -3.23 -13.67 -2.64
N LYS A 47 -3.58 -14.95 -2.62
CA LYS A 47 -4.89 -15.43 -2.15
C LYS A 47 -4.96 -15.46 -0.62
N MET A 48 -3.84 -15.69 0.04
CA MET A 48 -3.68 -15.62 1.48
C MET A 48 -2.99 -14.31 1.86
N LEU A 49 -3.61 -13.60 2.79
CA LEU A 49 -3.13 -12.32 3.31
C LEU A 49 -2.54 -12.54 4.71
N ASP A 50 -1.37 -11.96 4.96
CA ASP A 50 -0.81 -11.79 6.30
C ASP A 50 -1.75 -10.89 7.12
N ASN A 51 -1.76 -11.07 8.44
CA ASN A 51 -2.52 -10.23 9.33
C ASN A 51 -1.97 -8.79 9.43
N ASP A 52 -0.74 -8.53 9.00
CA ASP A 52 -0.13 -7.21 8.97
C ASP A 52 -0.34 -6.48 7.62
N GLY A 53 -0.87 -5.26 7.70
CA GLY A 53 -1.19 -4.43 6.55
C GLY A 53 -1.20 -2.93 6.84
N PHE A 54 -1.81 -2.19 5.94
CA PHE A 54 -1.88 -0.74 5.95
C PHE A 54 -3.25 -0.25 5.48
N LYS A 55 -3.72 0.83 6.09
CA LYS A 55 -4.83 1.64 5.61
C LYS A 55 -4.26 2.91 4.98
N PHE A 56 -4.50 3.09 3.68
CA PHE A 56 -4.21 4.32 2.95
C PHE A 56 -5.43 5.24 3.04
N GLU A 57 -5.22 6.44 3.58
CA GLU A 57 -6.28 7.43 3.76
C GLU A 57 -5.73 8.84 3.54
N LYS A 58 -6.12 9.46 2.42
CA LYS A 58 -5.60 10.75 1.97
C LYS A 58 -4.06 10.70 1.91
N ASN A 59 -3.38 11.51 2.73
CA ASN A 59 -1.91 11.60 2.80
C ASN A 59 -1.33 10.82 3.98
N ASN A 60 -2.03 9.77 4.44
CA ASN A 60 -1.60 8.98 5.58
C ASN A 60 -1.59 7.49 5.27
N LEU A 61 -0.59 6.82 5.82
CA LEU A 61 -0.48 5.38 5.89
C LEU A 61 -0.63 4.97 7.36
N ILE A 62 -1.64 4.18 7.67
CA ILE A 62 -1.91 3.73 9.04
C ILE A 62 -1.63 2.22 9.08
N HIS A 63 -0.64 1.80 9.88
CA HIS A 63 -0.42 0.38 10.12
C HIS A 63 -1.71 -0.26 10.65
N THR A 64 -2.10 -1.38 10.08
CA THR A 64 -3.36 -2.05 10.37
C THR A 64 -3.08 -3.53 10.56
N LYS A 65 -3.63 -4.13 11.63
CA LYS A 65 -3.46 -5.54 11.92
C LYS A 65 -4.81 -6.23 12.06
N ASN A 66 -5.05 -7.31 11.31
CA ASN A 66 -6.14 -8.23 11.57
C ASN A 66 -5.81 -9.04 12.83
N ILE A 67 -6.73 -9.14 13.78
CA ILE A 67 -6.44 -9.67 15.12
C ILE A 67 -7.32 -10.86 15.54
N GLU A 68 -8.29 -11.25 14.71
CA GLU A 68 -9.24 -12.31 15.04
C GLU A 68 -9.35 -13.37 13.94
N SER A 69 -8.29 -13.53 13.13
CA SER A 69 -8.23 -14.68 12.22
C SER A 69 -8.01 -15.97 13.00
N LEU A 70 -8.67 -17.03 12.54
CA LEU A 70 -8.51 -18.41 13.02
C LEU A 70 -7.93 -19.33 11.92
N GLU A 71 -7.42 -18.76 10.82
CA GLU A 71 -6.85 -19.55 9.73
C GLU A 71 -5.64 -20.36 10.20
N GLU A 72 -5.62 -21.64 9.85
CA GLU A 72 -4.59 -22.59 10.27
C GLU A 72 -3.50 -22.73 9.20
N ASN A 73 -3.86 -22.51 7.92
CA ASN A 73 -2.97 -22.70 6.78
C ASN A 73 -2.00 -21.53 6.57
N CYS A 74 -1.44 -20.96 7.64
CA CYS A 74 -0.48 -19.87 7.53
C CYS A 74 0.95 -20.38 7.35
N LYS A 75 1.83 -19.53 6.81
CA LYS A 75 3.25 -19.82 6.64
C LYS A 75 3.87 -20.20 7.97
N LYS A 76 4.59 -21.32 7.99
CA LYS A 76 5.21 -21.90 9.20
C LYS A 76 4.18 -22.30 10.27
N ASN A 77 2.96 -22.69 9.88
CA ASN A 77 1.90 -23.17 10.77
C ASN A 77 1.52 -22.17 11.88
N LYS A 78 1.61 -20.87 11.58
CA LYS A 78 1.31 -19.81 12.53
C LYS A 78 -0.18 -19.47 12.53
N ILE A 79 -0.95 -20.24 13.28
CA ILE A 79 -2.41 -20.11 13.36
C ILE A 79 -2.82 -18.65 13.68
N GLY A 80 -3.80 -18.14 12.94
CA GLY A 80 -4.37 -16.81 13.11
C GLY A 80 -3.48 -15.65 12.64
N GLN A 81 -2.32 -15.94 12.02
CA GLN A 81 -1.44 -14.90 11.47
C GLN A 81 -1.70 -14.55 10.01
N CYS A 82 -2.66 -15.22 9.37
CA CYS A 82 -3.06 -14.97 7.99
C CYS A 82 -4.57 -15.13 7.82
N PHE A 83 -5.13 -14.80 6.67
CA PHE A 83 -6.55 -14.98 6.32
C PHE A 83 -6.76 -14.91 4.81
N LYS A 84 -7.82 -15.55 4.29
CA LYS A 84 -8.13 -15.51 2.86
C LYS A 84 -8.57 -14.12 2.42
N PHE A 85 -8.16 -13.70 1.22
CA PHE A 85 -8.46 -12.37 0.68
C PHE A 85 -9.97 -12.07 0.55
N ASP A 86 -10.79 -13.11 0.37
CA ASP A 86 -12.24 -13.05 0.18
C ASP A 86 -13.04 -13.21 1.49
N THR A 87 -12.34 -13.26 2.64
CA THR A 87 -12.99 -13.27 3.96
C THR A 87 -13.95 -12.10 4.07
N LYS A 88 -15.23 -12.39 4.36
CA LYS A 88 -16.33 -11.39 4.32
C LYS A 88 -16.12 -10.21 5.27
N SER A 89 -15.58 -10.47 6.45
CA SER A 89 -15.30 -9.44 7.45
C SER A 89 -14.08 -9.79 8.29
N ILE A 90 -13.33 -8.78 8.68
CA ILE A 90 -12.20 -8.92 9.60
C ILE A 90 -12.27 -7.87 10.70
N VAL A 91 -11.67 -8.18 11.85
CA VAL A 91 -11.51 -7.24 12.97
C VAL A 91 -10.09 -6.71 12.96
N VAL A 92 -9.95 -5.38 12.87
CA VAL A 92 -8.64 -4.74 12.77
C VAL A 92 -8.34 -3.84 13.95
N LYS A 93 -7.07 -3.81 14.33
CA LYS A 93 -6.47 -2.82 15.22
C LYS A 93 -5.57 -1.89 14.42
N PHE A 94 -5.64 -0.59 14.72
CA PHE A 94 -4.76 0.41 14.12
C PHE A 94 -3.50 0.63 14.96
N GLY A 95 -2.37 0.76 14.27
CA GLY A 95 -1.08 1.10 14.84
C GLY A 95 -0.67 2.52 14.48
N ARG A 96 0.64 2.70 14.23
CA ARG A 96 1.24 3.99 13.91
C ARG A 96 0.67 4.57 12.62
N LYS A 97 0.50 5.88 12.60
CA LYS A 97 0.11 6.67 11.44
C LYS A 97 1.32 7.46 10.94
N ASP A 98 1.69 7.23 9.69
CA ASP A 98 2.81 7.89 9.01
C ASP A 98 2.30 8.78 7.87
N LYS A 99 3.01 9.89 7.63
CA LYS A 99 2.72 10.77 6.50
C LYS A 99 3.27 10.15 5.22
N ILE A 100 2.46 10.21 4.17
CA ILE A 100 2.85 9.75 2.84
C ILE A 100 2.55 10.81 1.78
N ASN A 101 3.30 10.75 0.70
CA ASN A 101 2.99 11.42 -0.56
C ASN A 101 3.00 10.40 -1.70
N ILE A 102 2.11 10.55 -2.67
CA ILE A 102 1.98 9.61 -3.80
C ILE A 102 2.25 10.36 -5.10
N GLU A 103 3.45 10.25 -5.66
CA GLU A 103 3.83 10.98 -6.86
C GLU A 103 3.96 10.05 -8.06
N LYS A 104 3.06 10.20 -9.04
CA LYS A 104 2.93 9.27 -10.18
C LYS A 104 2.74 7.86 -9.61
N ASN A 105 3.66 6.94 -9.89
CA ASN A 105 3.65 5.57 -9.34
C ASN A 105 4.68 5.40 -8.21
N ASN A 106 4.82 6.39 -7.34
CA ASN A 106 5.75 6.29 -6.21
C ASN A 106 5.07 6.66 -4.91
N LEU A 107 5.22 5.81 -3.91
CA LEU A 107 4.88 6.09 -2.53
C LEU A 107 6.12 6.63 -1.83
N ILE A 108 6.03 7.83 -1.28
CA ILE A 108 7.08 8.45 -0.47
C ILE A 108 6.61 8.42 0.98
N LEU A 109 7.30 7.64 1.81
CA LEU A 109 7.04 7.51 3.24
C LEU A 109 8.01 8.40 4.01
N SER A 110 7.46 9.31 4.82
CA SER A 110 8.24 10.22 5.65
C SER A 110 8.24 9.76 7.10
N PHE A 111 9.43 9.41 7.63
CA PHE A 111 9.59 9.01 9.03
C PHE A 111 10.95 9.47 9.60
N LEU A 112 10.91 10.05 10.81
CA LEU A 112 12.08 10.61 11.50
C LEU A 112 12.94 11.55 10.63
N GLY A 113 12.30 12.45 9.89
CA GLY A 113 13.00 13.40 9.01
C GLY A 113 13.64 12.79 7.77
N CYS A 114 13.43 11.50 7.49
CA CYS A 114 13.91 10.83 6.29
C CYS A 114 12.74 10.41 5.39
N ASN A 115 12.94 10.51 4.08
CA ASN A 115 11.96 10.10 3.07
C ASN A 115 12.45 8.84 2.37
N GLN A 116 11.70 7.75 2.50
CA GLN A 116 11.92 6.52 1.76
C GLN A 116 10.93 6.43 0.61
N LYS A 117 11.44 6.22 -0.61
CA LYS A 117 10.61 6.09 -1.80
C LYS A 117 10.41 4.61 -2.14
N TYR A 118 9.20 4.29 -2.57
CA TYR A 118 8.81 2.98 -3.07
C TYR A 118 8.17 3.14 -4.44
N LYS A 119 8.69 2.43 -5.44
CA LYS A 119 8.05 2.33 -6.76
C LYS A 119 6.87 1.38 -6.64
N LEU A 120 5.72 1.83 -7.15
CA LEU A 120 4.48 1.08 -7.18
C LEU A 120 4.34 0.37 -8.53
N ILE A 121 4.17 -0.96 -8.49
CA ILE A 121 3.96 -1.80 -9.68
C ILE A 121 2.64 -2.55 -9.48
N TYR A 122 1.68 -2.28 -10.36
CA TYR A 122 0.36 -2.88 -10.30
C TYR A 122 0.33 -4.16 -11.12
N ASN A 123 0.08 -5.28 -10.47
CA ASN A 123 -0.23 -6.55 -11.11
C ASN A 123 -1.75 -6.79 -11.07
N GLU A 124 -2.20 -7.89 -11.67
CA GLU A 124 -3.63 -8.23 -11.74
C GLU A 124 -4.26 -8.37 -10.34
N ASN A 125 -3.56 -9.05 -9.42
CA ASN A 125 -4.11 -9.42 -8.10
C ASN A 125 -3.50 -8.69 -6.91
N TYR A 126 -2.32 -8.08 -7.08
CA TYR A 126 -1.61 -7.40 -6.01
C TYR A 126 -0.78 -6.22 -6.54
N LEU A 127 -0.42 -5.35 -5.61
CA LEU A 127 0.48 -4.21 -5.78
C LEU A 127 1.83 -4.56 -5.19
N GLU A 128 2.90 -4.26 -5.91
CA GLU A 128 4.24 -4.26 -5.34
C GLU A 128 4.67 -2.84 -4.98
N ALA A 129 5.19 -2.66 -3.77
CA ALA A 129 5.91 -1.48 -3.36
C ALA A 129 7.39 -1.84 -3.19
N VAL A 130 8.17 -1.54 -4.23
CA VAL A 130 9.59 -1.84 -4.32
C VAL A 130 10.38 -0.65 -3.77
N PRO A 131 11.13 -0.79 -2.66
CA PRO A 131 11.94 0.31 -2.15
C PRO A 131 12.98 0.72 -3.19
N ASP A 132 13.24 2.02 -3.30
CA ASP A 132 14.44 2.48 -3.99
C ASP A 132 15.71 2.12 -3.19
N VAL A 133 16.86 2.66 -3.62
CA VAL A 133 18.11 2.46 -2.88
C VAL A 133 17.91 2.88 -1.42
N LYS A 134 18.38 2.06 -0.46
CA LYS A 134 18.20 2.34 0.97
C LYS A 134 18.73 3.73 1.31
N LYS A 135 17.81 4.67 1.56
CA LYS A 135 18.12 6.06 1.94
C LYS A 135 18.01 6.28 3.43
N CYS A 136 17.05 5.63 4.07
CA CYS A 136 16.81 5.77 5.50
C CYS A 136 17.38 4.59 6.27
N PHE A 137 18.03 4.84 7.42
CA PHE A 137 18.62 3.77 8.25
C PHE A 137 17.57 2.73 8.69
N TRP A 138 16.35 3.20 8.95
CA TRP A 138 15.18 2.41 9.35
C TRP A 138 14.49 1.69 8.18
N ALA A 139 14.76 2.10 6.93
CA ALA A 139 14.16 1.48 5.76
C ALA A 139 14.90 0.17 5.43
N GLY A 140 14.17 -0.94 5.44
CA GLY A 140 14.67 -2.22 4.95
C GLY A 140 14.67 -2.29 3.42
N LYS A 141 15.39 -3.27 2.85
CA LYS A 141 15.32 -3.61 1.42
C LYS A 141 14.09 -4.47 1.07
N LYS A 142 13.08 -4.53 1.94
CA LYS A 142 11.93 -5.43 1.77
C LYS A 142 11.00 -4.88 0.71
N HIS A 143 10.62 -5.73 -0.24
CA HIS A 143 9.52 -5.48 -1.16
C HIS A 143 8.21 -5.79 -0.43
N PHE A 144 7.23 -4.89 -0.53
CA PHE A 144 5.90 -5.17 -0.03
C PHE A 144 5.02 -5.65 -1.18
N PHE A 145 4.49 -6.86 -1.07
CA PHE A 145 3.46 -7.38 -1.94
C PHE A 145 2.13 -7.21 -1.20
N LEU A 146 1.24 -6.40 -1.73
CA LEU A 146 0.05 -5.92 -1.04
C LEU A 146 -1.20 -6.20 -1.88
N ARG A 147 -2.24 -6.77 -1.27
CA ARG A 147 -3.55 -6.89 -1.92
C ARG A 147 -4.59 -6.05 -1.23
N LYS A 148 -5.42 -5.39 -2.03
CA LYS A 148 -6.53 -4.57 -1.55
C LYS A 148 -7.61 -5.47 -0.97
N TYR A 149 -7.93 -5.27 0.31
CA TYR A 149 -9.04 -5.95 0.96
C TYR A 149 -10.34 -5.18 0.70
N LYS A 150 -11.35 -5.90 0.20
CA LYS A 150 -12.65 -5.35 -0.20
C LYS A 150 -13.81 -5.74 0.74
N GLY A 151 -13.55 -6.61 1.71
CA GLY A 151 -14.55 -7.04 2.68
C GLY A 151 -14.84 -5.99 3.76
N LYS A 152 -15.70 -6.35 4.71
CA LYS A 152 -16.11 -5.47 5.81
C LYS A 152 -15.02 -5.35 6.87
N ILE A 153 -14.70 -4.13 7.27
CA ILE A 153 -13.79 -3.86 8.38
C ILE A 153 -14.59 -3.57 9.65
N ILE A 154 -14.31 -4.32 10.70
CA ILE A 154 -14.76 -4.05 12.07
C ILE A 154 -13.56 -3.48 12.81
N LYS A 155 -13.73 -2.30 13.42
CA LYS A 155 -12.66 -1.60 14.13
C LYS A 155 -12.74 -1.96 15.61
N LYS A 156 -11.60 -2.32 16.19
CA LYS A 156 -11.45 -2.54 17.64
C LYS A 156 -10.71 -1.37 18.28
#